data_AF-A0A2V7F9C0-F1
#
_entry.id   AF-A0A2V7F9C0-F1
#
_cell.length_a   1.000
_cell.length_b   1.000
_cell.length_c   1.000
_cell.angle_alpha   90.00
_cell.angle_beta   90.00
_cell.angle_gamma   90.00
#
_symmetry.space_group_name_H-M   'P 1'
#
loop_
_entity.id
_entity.type
_entity.pdbx_description
1 polymer ?
#
loop_
_entity_poly.entity_id
_entity_poly.type
_entity_poly.pdbx_seq_one_letter_code
_entity_poly.pdbx_strand_id
1 'polypeptide(L)'
;IGAKDVKQTAGRFQALFGFSEVAMNDGPRTMLAVGKGALLVVPAAEVGGSEGMVALSLVAEDFAELTAALRRAGTPRLEGTAEVSVEPAGSHGVHLHISRYNFP
;
A
#
# COMPACT_ATOMS: atom_id res chain seq x y z
N ILE A 1 -3.35 5.48 1.52
CA ILE A 1 -3.49 6.76 2.24
C ILE A 1 -4.95 7.20 2.17
N GLY A 2 -5.67 7.17 3.29
CA GLY A 2 -7.04 7.68 3.36
C GLY A 2 -7.04 9.21 3.39
N ALA A 3 -7.86 9.83 2.57
CA ALA A 3 -7.98 11.29 2.47
C ALA A 3 -9.43 11.73 2.26
N LYS A 4 -9.80 12.90 2.79
CA LYS A 4 -11.08 13.54 2.48
C LYS A 4 -11.12 14.07 1.06
N ASP A 5 -10.03 14.70 0.62
CA ASP A 5 -9.83 15.16 -0.75
C ASP A 5 -8.62 14.44 -1.35
N VAL A 6 -8.91 13.46 -2.21
CA VAL A 6 -7.89 12.61 -2.83
C VAL A 6 -7.00 13.42 -3.78
N LYS A 7 -7.58 14.27 -4.62
CA LYS A 7 -6.83 15.02 -5.64
C LYS A 7 -5.97 16.11 -5.02
N GLN A 8 -6.48 16.82 -4.00
CA GLN A 8 -5.66 17.77 -3.24
C GLN A 8 -4.49 17.06 -2.53
N THR A 9 -4.75 15.91 -1.89
CA THR A 9 -3.71 15.15 -1.16
C THR A 9 -2.64 14.63 -2.12
N ALA A 10 -3.05 14.04 -3.24
CA ALA A 10 -2.12 13.59 -4.27
C ALA A 10 -1.29 14.75 -4.82
N GLY A 11 -1.93 15.88 -5.17
CA GLY A 11 -1.24 17.08 -5.66
C GLY A 11 -0.18 17.62 -4.68
N ARG A 12 -0.43 17.54 -3.36
CA ARG A 12 0.58 17.90 -2.35
C ARG A 12 1.79 16.97 -2.38
N PHE A 13 1.59 15.67 -2.52
CA PHE A 13 2.70 14.71 -2.61
C PHE A 13 3.49 14.87 -3.90
N GLN A 14 2.83 15.15 -5.01
CA GLN A 14 3.49 15.49 -6.27
C GLN A 14 4.34 16.76 -6.11
N ALA A 15 3.82 17.82 -5.48
CA ALA A 15 4.54 19.07 -5.28
C ALA A 15 5.73 18.96 -4.31
N LEU A 16 5.59 18.19 -3.23
CA LEU A 16 6.63 18.06 -2.20
C LEU A 16 7.72 17.06 -2.56
N PHE A 17 7.35 15.96 -3.23
CA PHE A 17 8.25 14.83 -3.43
C PHE A 17 8.50 14.50 -4.91
N GLY A 18 7.79 15.14 -5.84
CA GLY A 18 7.95 14.90 -7.27
C GLY A 18 7.40 13.56 -7.74
N PHE A 19 6.49 12.92 -6.99
CA PHE A 19 5.92 11.63 -7.39
C PHE A 19 5.07 11.75 -8.65
N SER A 20 5.17 10.78 -9.54
CA SER A 20 4.37 10.73 -10.77
C SER A 20 3.07 9.96 -10.53
N GLU A 21 1.96 10.41 -11.13
CA GLU A 21 0.71 9.63 -11.12
C GLU A 21 0.84 8.42 -12.05
N VAL A 22 0.46 7.25 -11.56
CA VAL A 22 0.40 6.02 -12.36
C VAL A 22 -1.02 5.87 -12.89
N ALA A 23 -1.13 5.49 -14.16
CA ALA A 23 -2.42 5.23 -14.77
C ALA A 23 -3.18 4.18 -13.95
N MET A 24 -4.39 4.53 -13.53
CA MET A 24 -5.33 3.64 -12.87
C MET A 24 -6.62 3.60 -13.67
N ASN A 25 -7.44 2.57 -13.41
CA ASN A 25 -8.82 2.57 -13.85
C ASN A 25 -9.54 3.83 -13.34
N ASP A 26 -10.46 4.36 -14.15
CA ASP A 26 -11.28 5.52 -13.79
C ASP A 26 -11.95 5.31 -12.42
N GLY A 27 -11.75 6.25 -11.49
CA GLY A 27 -12.27 6.14 -10.14
C GLY A 27 -11.80 7.26 -9.21
N PRO A 28 -12.31 7.30 -7.97
CA PRO A 28 -12.02 8.37 -7.01
C PRO A 28 -10.63 8.24 -6.35
N ARG A 29 -9.81 7.28 -6.79
CA ARG A 29 -8.50 6.94 -6.23
C ARG A 29 -7.40 7.57 -7.06
N THR A 30 -6.20 7.69 -6.51
CA THR A 30 -5.03 8.17 -7.24
C THR A 30 -3.81 7.40 -6.77
N MET A 31 -3.06 6.82 -7.71
CA MET A 31 -1.83 6.08 -7.42
C MET A 31 -0.63 6.90 -7.82
N LEU A 32 0.34 7.03 -6.90
CA LEU A 32 1.58 7.77 -7.11
C LEU A 32 2.76 6.80 -7.05
N ALA A 33 3.64 6.84 -8.06
CA ALA A 33 4.85 6.02 -8.10
C ALA A 33 5.87 6.51 -7.06
N VAL A 34 6.42 5.57 -6.27
CA VAL A 34 7.43 5.84 -5.24
C VAL A 34 8.48 4.72 -5.25
N GLY A 35 9.66 5.00 -5.80
CA GLY A 35 10.73 3.99 -5.92
C GLY A 35 10.28 2.78 -6.74
N LYS A 36 10.35 1.57 -6.16
CA LYS A 36 9.84 0.32 -6.75
C LYS A 36 8.38 0.00 -6.37
N GLY A 37 7.72 0.93 -5.66
CA GLY A 37 6.36 0.76 -5.15
C GLY A 37 5.45 1.92 -5.55
N ALA A 38 4.29 1.97 -4.91
CA ALA A 38 3.31 3.02 -5.14
C ALA A 38 2.56 3.39 -3.86
N LEU A 39 2.10 4.65 -3.80
CA LEU A 39 1.16 5.14 -2.81
C LEU A 39 -0.23 5.24 -3.44
N LEU A 40 -1.18 4.47 -2.93
CA LEU A 40 -2.58 4.61 -3.31
C LEU A 40 -3.27 5.59 -2.36
N VAL A 41 -3.71 6.73 -2.88
CA VAL A 41 -4.56 7.71 -2.18
C VAL A 41 -6.02 7.37 -2.47
N VAL A 42 -6.83 7.20 -1.42
CA VAL A 42 -8.23 6.75 -1.52
C VAL A 42 -9.14 7.64 -0.66
N PRO A 43 -10.44 7.73 -0.98
CA PRO A 43 -11.39 8.40 -0.09
C PRO A 43 -11.39 7.74 1.29
N ALA A 44 -11.30 8.52 2.36
CA ALA A 44 -11.28 8.00 3.74
C ALA A 44 -12.52 7.13 4.04
N ALA A 45 -13.67 7.46 3.45
CA ALA A 45 -14.90 6.68 3.57
C ALA A 45 -14.78 5.23 3.04
N GLU A 46 -13.88 4.96 2.09
CA GLU A 46 -13.64 3.60 1.57
C GLU A 46 -12.78 2.74 2.52
N VAL A 47 -12.16 3.37 3.53
CA VAL A 47 -11.24 2.73 4.49
C VAL A 47 -11.68 2.99 5.93
N GLY A 48 -13.00 2.86 6.17
CA GLY A 48 -13.57 2.97 7.52
C GLY A 48 -13.53 4.37 8.12
N GLY A 49 -13.39 5.41 7.30
CA GLY A 49 -13.30 6.81 7.74
C GLY A 49 -11.90 7.25 8.20
N SER A 50 -10.89 6.40 8.07
CA SER A 50 -9.53 6.71 8.54
C SER A 50 -8.78 7.63 7.58
N GLU A 51 -8.17 8.69 8.11
CA GLU A 51 -7.24 9.56 7.38
C GLU A 51 -5.78 9.13 7.65
N GLY A 52 -4.90 9.34 6.66
CA GLY A 52 -3.48 8.97 6.78
C GLY A 52 -3.13 7.58 6.25
N MET A 53 -2.07 6.97 6.77
CA MET A 53 -1.58 5.68 6.25
C MET A 53 -2.42 4.52 6.77
N VAL A 54 -3.17 3.91 5.86
CA VAL A 54 -4.10 2.79 6.14
C VAL A 54 -3.65 1.48 5.49
N ALA A 55 -2.88 1.59 4.40
CA ALA A 55 -2.30 0.47 3.69
C ALA A 55 -0.99 0.88 3.01
N LEU A 56 -0.07 -0.06 2.89
CA LEU A 56 1.22 0.10 2.22
C LEU A 56 1.49 -1.10 1.30
N SER A 57 1.82 -0.80 0.04
CA SER A 57 2.19 -1.80 -0.95
C SER A 57 3.70 -1.84 -1.13
N LEU A 58 4.29 -3.03 -1.01
CA LEU A 58 5.73 -3.26 -1.03
C LEU A 58 6.09 -4.40 -1.99
N VAL A 59 7.34 -4.40 -2.45
CA VAL A 59 7.91 -5.52 -3.19
C VAL A 59 8.98 -6.14 -2.31
N ALA A 60 8.91 -7.45 -2.08
CA ALA A 60 9.94 -8.16 -1.34
C ALA A 60 11.12 -8.49 -2.26
N GLU A 61 12.34 -8.15 -1.84
CA GLU A 61 13.55 -8.57 -2.55
C GLU A 61 13.75 -10.09 -2.49
N ASP A 62 13.48 -10.67 -1.32
CA ASP A 62 13.37 -12.12 -1.12
C ASP A 62 12.00 -12.46 -0.52
N PHE A 63 11.06 -12.79 -1.40
CA PHE A 63 9.70 -13.13 -1.00
C PHE A 63 9.62 -14.45 -0.21
N ALA A 64 10.48 -15.42 -0.53
CA ALA A 64 10.46 -16.72 0.13
C ALA A 64 10.92 -16.60 1.58
N GLU A 65 12.02 -15.88 1.82
CA GLU A 65 12.52 -15.69 3.17
C GLU A 65 11.60 -14.78 4.00
N LEU A 66 11.04 -13.72 3.39
CA LEU A 66 10.05 -12.87 4.08
C LEU A 66 8.85 -13.68 4.56
N THR A 67 8.24 -14.48 3.69
CA THR A 67 7.06 -15.28 4.07
C THR A 67 7.42 -16.31 5.14
N ALA A 68 8.59 -16.95 5.04
CA ALA A 68 9.09 -17.84 6.09
C ALA A 68 9.24 -17.13 7.44
N ALA A 69 9.80 -15.92 7.46
CA ALA A 69 9.93 -15.10 8.67
C ALA A 69 8.56 -14.75 9.28
N LEU A 70 7.59 -14.34 8.46
CA LEU A 70 6.22 -14.06 8.91
C LEU A 70 5.55 -15.32 9.50
N ARG A 71 5.79 -16.50 8.93
CA ARG A 71 5.29 -17.77 9.49
C ARG A 71 5.88 -18.03 10.87
N ARG A 72 7.21 -17.91 11.00
CA ARG A 72 7.94 -18.13 12.26
C ARG A 72 7.46 -17.20 13.38
N ALA A 73 7.15 -15.95 13.03
CA ALA A 73 6.66 -14.95 13.97
C ALA A 73 5.18 -15.10 14.34
N GLY A 74 4.43 -15.98 13.68
CA GLY A 74 2.99 -16.12 13.89
C GLY A 74 2.20 -14.87 13.48
N THR A 75 2.72 -14.06 12.56
CA THR A 75 2.09 -12.79 12.16
C THR A 75 0.75 -13.06 11.46
N PRO A 76 -0.36 -12.40 11.86
CA PRO A 76 -1.65 -12.51 11.18
C PRO A 76 -1.57 -12.04 9.72
N ARG A 77 -1.90 -12.92 8.78
CA ARG A 77 -1.71 -12.67 7.35
C ARG A 77 -2.51 -13.63 6.47
N LEU A 78 -2.76 -13.20 5.23
CA LEU A 78 -3.23 -14.02 4.12
C LEU A 78 -2.07 -14.21 3.14
N GLU A 79 -1.74 -15.46 2.80
CA GLU A 79 -0.65 -15.79 1.89
C GLU A 79 -1.20 -16.38 0.58
N GLY A 80 -0.73 -15.84 -0.54
CA GLY A 80 -0.81 -16.44 -1.86
C GLY A 80 0.56 -16.85 -2.38
N THR A 81 0.60 -17.40 -3.60
CA THR A 81 1.84 -17.91 -4.21
C THR A 81 2.89 -16.82 -4.49
N ALA A 82 2.46 -15.59 -4.76
CA ALA A 82 3.34 -14.47 -5.11
C ALA A 82 3.10 -13.20 -4.30
N GLU A 83 2.15 -13.23 -3.36
CA GLU A 83 1.73 -12.06 -2.59
C GLU A 83 1.38 -12.49 -1.16
N VAL A 84 1.64 -11.61 -0.19
CA VAL A 84 1.21 -11.75 1.19
C VAL A 84 0.58 -10.46 1.66
N SER A 85 -0.58 -10.57 2.31
CA SER A 85 -1.28 -9.47 2.94
C SER A 85 -1.18 -9.63 4.45
N VAL A 86 -0.47 -8.73 5.13
CA VAL A 86 -0.38 -8.68 6.59
C VAL A 86 -1.53 -7.84 7.12
N GLU A 87 -2.24 -8.39 8.10
CA GLU A 87 -3.34 -7.68 8.75
C GLU A 87 -2.82 -6.56 9.66
N PRO A 88 -3.61 -5.49 9.91
CA PRO A 88 -3.20 -4.36 10.74
C PRO A 88 -2.71 -4.75 12.13
N ALA A 89 -3.24 -5.83 12.70
CA ALA A 89 -2.82 -6.38 13.98
C ALA A 89 -1.33 -6.82 13.99
N GLY A 90 -0.79 -7.20 12.83
CA GLY A 90 0.62 -7.58 12.64
C GLY A 90 1.53 -6.43 12.22
N SER A 91 1.01 -5.21 12.05
CA SER A 91 1.69 -4.11 11.36
C SER A 91 1.26 -2.73 11.87
N HIS A 92 0.98 -2.62 13.17
CA HIS A 92 0.68 -1.37 13.86
C HIS A 92 -0.46 -0.54 13.23
N GLY A 93 -1.53 -1.20 12.80
CA GLY A 93 -2.71 -0.52 12.27
C GLY A 93 -2.69 -0.26 10.76
N VAL A 94 -1.66 -0.71 10.03
CA VAL A 94 -1.54 -0.51 8.58
C VAL A 94 -1.62 -1.83 7.84
N HIS A 95 -2.53 -1.99 6.88
CA HIS A 95 -2.51 -3.18 6.01
C HIS A 95 -1.22 -3.20 5.17
N LEU A 96 -0.46 -4.30 5.18
CA LEU A 96 0.70 -4.43 4.29
C LEU A 96 0.37 -5.40 3.17
N HIS A 97 0.46 -4.94 1.93
CA HIS A 97 0.37 -5.79 0.76
C HIS A 97 1.77 -5.94 0.16
N ILE A 98 2.34 -7.14 0.20
CA ILE A 98 3.72 -7.38 -0.20
C ILE A 98 3.73 -8.37 -1.36
N SER A 99 4.28 -7.96 -2.50
CA SER A 99 4.35 -8.77 -3.72
C SER A 99 5.78 -9.23 -3.99
N ARG A 100 5.90 -10.33 -4.72
CA ARG A 100 7.16 -10.78 -5.36
C ARG A 100 7.52 -9.93 -6.59
N TYR A 101 6.54 -9.31 -7.23
CA TYR A 101 6.73 -8.59 -8.49
C TYR A 101 6.63 -7.08 -8.28
N ASN A 102 7.33 -6.33 -9.14
CA ASN A 102 7.16 -4.88 -9.17
C ASN A 102 5.73 -4.53 -9.56
N PHE A 103 5.21 -3.47 -8.96
CA PHE A 103 3.95 -2.88 -9.40
C PHE A 103 4.13 -2.28 -10.81
N PRO A 104 3.13 -2.44 -11.69
CA PRO A 104 3.15 -1.85 -13.03
C PRO A 104 3.19 -0.32 -13.00
#